data_AF-A0A9E8G9B6-F1
#
_entry.id   AF-A0A9E8G9B6-F1
#
_cell.length_a   1.000
_cell.length_b   1.000
_cell.length_c   1.000
_cell.angle_alpha   90.00
_cell.angle_beta   90.00
_cell.angle_gamma   90.00
#
_symmetry.space_group_name_H-M   'P 1'
#
loop_
_entity.id
_entity.type
_entity.pdbx_description
1 polymer ?
#
loop_
_entity_poly.entity_id
_entity_poly.type
_entity_poly.pdbx_seq_one_letter_code
_entity_poly.pdbx_strand_id
1 'polypeptide(L)'
;ALTNMVKEGNKRLDVVNRITSNASTIVSNAARALFEEQPQLIQPGGNAYTNRRMAACLRDMEIILRYVTYAAIAGDSSVLDDRCLNGLRETYQALGVPGGSVAAGVQKMKDAAIQIVNDPSGITQGDCSQLVSELAGYFDRAASAVA
;
A
#
# COMPACT_ATOMS: atom_id res chain seq x y z
N ALA A 1 -7.70 -4.74 -26.01
CA ALA A 1 -7.18 -4.31 -24.69
C ALA A 1 -8.28 -3.63 -23.86
N LEU A 2 -8.76 -2.44 -24.24
CA LEU A 2 -9.76 -1.67 -23.47
C LEU A 2 -11.10 -2.42 -23.26
N THR A 3 -11.56 -3.20 -24.23
CA THR A 3 -12.77 -4.03 -24.06
C THR A 3 -12.65 -5.04 -22.92
N ASN A 4 -11.44 -5.60 -22.69
CA ASN A 4 -11.23 -6.53 -21.58
C ASN A 4 -11.24 -5.79 -20.24
N MET A 5 -10.71 -4.56 -20.18
CA MET A 5 -10.80 -3.71 -18.99
C MET A 5 -12.25 -3.46 -18.57
N VAL A 6 -13.14 -3.21 -19.54
CA VAL A 6 -14.59 -3.05 -19.26
C VAL A 6 -15.22 -4.35 -18.78
N LYS A 7 -14.86 -5.50 -19.39
CA LYS A 7 -15.37 -6.83 -18.96
C LYS A 7 -14.98 -7.16 -17.52
N GLU A 8 -13.74 -6.84 -17.13
CA GLU A 8 -13.21 -7.06 -15.78
C GLU A 8 -13.59 -5.93 -14.78
N GLY A 9 -14.39 -4.95 -15.23
CA GLY A 9 -14.72 -3.75 -14.45
C GLY A 9 -15.38 -4.04 -13.10
N ASN A 10 -16.31 -5.01 -13.06
CA ASN A 10 -16.96 -5.40 -11.80
C ASN A 10 -15.94 -5.95 -10.79
N LYS A 11 -15.07 -6.86 -11.23
CA LYS A 11 -14.02 -7.42 -10.37
C LYS A 11 -13.06 -6.33 -9.89
N ARG A 12 -12.71 -5.36 -10.75
CA ARG A 12 -11.88 -4.21 -10.37
C ARG A 12 -12.54 -3.36 -9.28
N LEU A 13 -13.83 -3.09 -9.40
CA LEU A 13 -14.58 -2.38 -8.36
C LEU A 13 -14.62 -3.17 -7.05
N ASP A 14 -14.76 -4.50 -7.11
CA ASP A 14 -14.72 -5.35 -5.92
C ASP A 14 -13.36 -5.30 -5.21
N VAL A 15 -12.25 -5.34 -5.97
CA VAL A 15 -10.88 -5.16 -5.42
C VAL A 15 -10.77 -3.82 -4.69
N VAL A 16 -11.19 -2.73 -5.34
CA VAL A 16 -11.13 -1.37 -4.77
C VAL A 16 -12.00 -1.24 -3.52
N ASN A 17 -13.22 -1.79 -3.55
CA ASN A 17 -14.14 -1.78 -2.42
C ASN A 17 -13.58 -2.55 -1.22
N ARG A 18 -12.95 -3.70 -1.46
CA ARG A 18 -12.31 -4.52 -0.42
C ARG A 18 -11.16 -3.80 0.26
N ILE A 19 -10.29 -3.16 -0.52
CA ILE A 19 -9.17 -2.37 0.04
C ILE A 19 -9.71 -1.18 0.83
N THR A 20 -10.65 -0.43 0.27
CA THR A 20 -11.21 0.77 0.90
C THR A 20 -11.92 0.44 2.22
N SER A 21 -12.72 -0.62 2.25
CA SER A 21 -13.47 -1.03 3.44
C SER A 21 -12.57 -1.58 4.56
N ASN A 22 -11.36 -2.03 4.22
CA ASN A 22 -10.41 -2.61 5.17
C ASN A 22 -9.12 -1.79 5.33
N ALA A 23 -9.12 -0.52 4.90
CA ALA A 23 -7.91 0.30 4.85
C ALA A 23 -7.23 0.43 6.22
N SER A 24 -8.01 0.67 7.28
CA SER A 24 -7.51 0.77 8.66
C SER A 24 -6.88 -0.54 9.14
N THR A 25 -7.48 -1.68 8.80
CA THR A 25 -6.98 -3.02 9.13
C THR A 25 -5.66 -3.32 8.40
N ILE A 26 -5.58 -3.01 7.10
CA ILE A 26 -4.38 -3.20 6.28
C ILE A 26 -3.20 -2.42 6.89
N VAL A 27 -3.39 -1.12 7.12
CA VAL A 27 -2.34 -0.24 7.65
C VAL A 27 -1.92 -0.68 9.05
N SER A 28 -2.88 -0.96 9.94
CA SER A 28 -2.58 -1.32 11.33
C SER A 28 -1.83 -2.66 11.43
N ASN A 29 -2.21 -3.66 10.63
CA ASN A 29 -1.55 -4.96 10.64
C ASN A 29 -0.15 -4.88 10.03
N ALA A 30 0.01 -4.15 8.93
CA ALA A 30 1.31 -3.93 8.32
C ALA A 30 2.27 -3.18 9.27
N ALA A 31 1.78 -2.17 9.98
CA ALA A 31 2.58 -1.41 10.94
C ALA A 31 3.01 -2.28 12.13
N ARG A 32 2.11 -3.10 12.69
CA ARG A 32 2.47 -4.05 13.77
C ARG A 32 3.56 -5.01 13.31
N ALA A 33 3.36 -5.65 12.16
CA ALA A 33 4.34 -6.57 11.60
C ALA A 33 5.68 -5.90 11.25
N LEU A 34 5.68 -4.59 10.92
CA LEU A 34 6.91 -3.82 10.72
C LEU A 34 7.66 -3.60 12.03
N PHE A 35 6.96 -3.20 13.09
CA PHE A 35 7.62 -2.91 14.38
C PHE A 35 8.01 -4.17 15.15
N GLU A 36 7.37 -5.31 14.90
CA GLU A 36 7.84 -6.61 15.38
C GLU A 36 9.17 -7.02 14.72
N GLU A 37 9.31 -6.78 13.41
CA GLU A 37 10.54 -7.08 12.68
C GLU A 37 11.65 -6.04 12.95
N GLN A 38 11.28 -4.78 13.15
CA GLN A 38 12.19 -3.64 13.31
C GLN A 38 11.89 -2.86 14.60
N PRO A 39 12.09 -3.47 15.79
CA PRO A 39 11.75 -2.84 17.07
C PRO A 39 12.56 -1.58 17.35
N GLN A 40 13.73 -1.41 16.75
CA GLN A 40 14.55 -0.20 16.87
C GLN A 40 13.85 1.08 16.37
N LEU A 41 12.83 0.96 15.50
CA LEU A 41 12.11 2.12 14.99
C LEU A 41 11.27 2.83 16.07
N ILE A 42 10.80 2.09 17.07
CA ILE A 42 9.90 2.57 18.13
C ILE A 42 10.62 2.84 19.47
N GLN A 43 11.89 2.48 19.57
CA GLN A 43 12.73 2.78 20.72
C GLN A 43 13.15 4.27 20.74
N PRO A 44 13.58 4.82 21.88
CA PRO A 44 14.14 6.16 21.94
C PRO A 44 15.26 6.37 20.91
N GLY A 45 15.14 7.42 20.10
CA GLY A 45 16.04 7.70 18.97
C GLY A 45 15.58 7.12 17.63
N GLY A 46 14.61 6.21 17.63
CA GLY A 46 14.01 5.66 16.41
C GLY A 46 13.13 6.66 15.64
N ASN A 47 12.94 6.40 14.34
CA ASN A 47 12.19 7.30 13.46
C ASN A 47 10.66 7.21 13.62
N ALA A 48 10.13 6.17 14.25
CA ALA A 48 8.72 6.07 14.64
C ALA A 48 8.47 6.47 16.10
N TYR A 49 9.50 6.92 16.82
CA TYR A 49 9.40 7.53 18.15
C TYR A 49 9.49 9.07 18.02
N THR A 50 8.65 9.90 18.63
CA THR A 50 7.57 9.70 19.63
C THR A 50 6.19 9.49 18.98
N ASN A 51 5.09 9.57 19.74
CA ASN A 51 3.70 9.51 19.25
C ASN A 51 3.44 10.37 17.99
N ARG A 52 4.05 11.55 17.90
CA ARG A 52 3.94 12.42 16.71
C ARG A 52 4.52 11.76 15.47
N ARG A 53 5.68 11.10 15.58
CA ARG A 53 6.32 10.40 14.47
C ARG A 53 5.62 9.08 14.15
N MET A 54 5.14 8.35 15.16
CA MET A 54 4.28 7.19 14.96
C MET A 54 3.04 7.55 14.14
N ALA A 55 2.33 8.61 14.52
CA ALA A 55 1.16 9.08 13.79
C ALA A 55 1.51 9.50 12.34
N ALA A 56 2.66 10.15 12.14
CA ALA A 56 3.13 10.48 10.80
C ALA A 56 3.43 9.22 9.95
N CYS A 57 4.07 8.21 10.53
CA CYS A 57 4.34 6.93 9.86
C CYS A 57 3.05 6.24 9.42
N LEU A 58 2.06 6.12 10.31
CA LEU A 58 0.76 5.52 9.99
C LEU A 58 0.00 6.30 8.91
N ARG A 59 0.04 7.64 8.98
CA ARG A 59 -0.55 8.50 7.96
C ARG A 59 0.11 8.30 6.59
N ASP A 60 1.43 8.21 6.54
CA ASP A 60 2.16 8.00 5.28
C ASP A 60 1.81 6.62 4.68
N MET A 61 1.66 5.59 5.51
CA MET A 61 1.17 4.27 5.07
C MET A 61 -0.25 4.35 4.48
N GLU A 62 -1.17 5.07 5.14
CA GLU A 62 -2.52 5.31 4.63
C GLU A 62 -2.53 6.08 3.31
N ILE A 63 -1.66 7.10 3.18
CA ILE A 63 -1.51 7.89 1.94
C ILE A 63 -1.08 6.97 0.78
N ILE A 64 -0.08 6.12 0.99
CA ILE A 64 0.38 5.18 -0.05
C ILE A 64 -0.74 4.21 -0.43
N LEU A 65 -1.42 3.60 0.55
CA LEU A 65 -2.52 2.68 0.28
C LEU A 65 -3.64 3.35 -0.55
N ARG A 66 -3.96 4.61 -0.22
CA ARG A 66 -4.96 5.40 -0.94
C ARG A 66 -4.56 5.64 -2.39
N TYR A 67 -3.32 6.03 -2.66
CA TYR A 67 -2.86 6.26 -4.03
C TYR A 67 -2.69 4.97 -4.84
N VAL A 68 -2.33 3.85 -4.20
CA VAL A 68 -2.39 2.52 -4.83
C VAL A 68 -3.83 2.17 -5.21
N THR A 69 -4.80 2.48 -4.34
CA THR A 69 -6.23 2.26 -4.63
C THR A 69 -6.71 3.13 -5.81
N TYR A 70 -6.23 4.38 -5.90
CA TYR A 70 -6.51 5.25 -7.04
C TYR A 70 -5.92 4.72 -8.35
N ALA A 71 -4.68 4.21 -8.32
CA ALA A 71 -4.07 3.56 -9.47
C ALA A 71 -4.85 2.30 -9.88
N ALA A 72 -5.29 1.49 -8.90
CA ALA A 72 -6.06 0.28 -9.13
C ALA A 72 -7.45 0.54 -9.74
N ILE A 73 -8.15 1.64 -9.39
CA ILE A 73 -9.41 1.96 -10.09
C ILE A 73 -9.16 2.55 -11.48
N ALA A 74 -8.11 3.36 -11.63
CA ALA A 74 -7.76 3.99 -12.91
C ALA A 74 -7.19 2.99 -13.93
N GLY A 75 -6.57 1.90 -13.47
CA GLY A 75 -5.82 0.97 -14.31
C GLY A 75 -4.50 1.55 -14.84
N ASP A 76 -3.95 2.55 -14.15
CA ASP A 76 -2.74 3.27 -14.53
C ASP A 76 -2.03 3.85 -13.30
N SER A 77 -0.68 3.93 -13.32
CA SER A 77 0.11 4.36 -12.16
C SER A 77 0.33 5.88 -12.07
N SER A 78 -0.05 6.67 -13.07
CA SER A 78 0.28 8.12 -13.13
C SER A 78 -0.14 8.88 -11.88
N VAL A 79 -1.33 8.61 -11.34
CA VAL A 79 -1.80 9.28 -10.12
C VAL A 79 -0.95 8.93 -8.89
N LEU A 80 -0.46 7.69 -8.80
CA LEU A 80 0.45 7.26 -7.75
C LEU A 80 1.83 7.92 -7.93
N ASP A 81 2.36 7.91 -9.15
CA ASP A 81 3.67 8.46 -9.47
C ASP A 81 3.72 9.98 -9.24
N ASP A 82 2.82 10.72 -9.88
CA ASP A 82 2.88 12.18 -9.96
C ASP A 82 2.49 12.87 -8.66
N ARG A 83 1.58 12.27 -7.89
CA ARG A 83 0.96 12.91 -6.71
C ARG A 83 1.41 12.33 -5.38
N CYS A 84 2.05 11.16 -5.38
CA CYS A 84 2.49 10.50 -4.14
C CYS A 84 3.98 10.19 -4.14
N LEU A 85 4.52 9.59 -5.21
CA LEU A 85 5.89 9.05 -5.20
C LEU A 85 6.95 10.07 -5.62
N ASN A 86 6.60 11.02 -6.47
CA ASN A 86 7.52 12.04 -6.96
C ASN A 86 8.12 12.87 -5.82
N GLY A 87 9.44 12.80 -5.62
CA GLY A 87 10.16 13.51 -4.56
C GLY A 87 10.06 12.87 -3.16
N LEU A 88 9.40 11.72 -3.03
CA LEU A 88 9.15 11.11 -1.72
C LEU A 88 10.42 10.53 -1.09
N ARG A 89 11.30 9.93 -1.90
CA ARG A 89 12.61 9.42 -1.43
C ARG A 89 13.47 10.56 -0.89
N GLU A 90 13.57 11.66 -1.63
CA GLU A 90 14.34 12.83 -1.26
C GLU A 90 13.80 13.45 0.03
N THR A 91 12.47 13.46 0.19
CA THR A 91 11.81 13.90 1.42
C THR A 91 12.21 13.00 2.60
N TYR A 92 12.15 11.68 2.45
CA TYR A 92 12.55 10.76 3.51
C TYR A 92 14.04 10.86 3.86
N GLN A 93 14.90 10.98 2.87
CA GLN A 93 16.34 11.19 3.07
C GLN A 93 16.61 12.49 3.85
N ALA A 94 15.96 13.60 3.48
CA ALA A 94 16.11 14.87 4.18
C ALA A 94 15.60 14.82 5.64
N LEU A 95 14.59 14.02 5.91
CA LEU A 95 14.02 13.82 7.25
C LEU A 95 14.76 12.74 8.08
N GLY A 96 15.72 12.03 7.48
CA GLY A 96 16.43 10.93 8.13
C GLY A 96 15.59 9.65 8.31
N VAL A 97 14.49 9.52 7.56
CA VAL A 97 13.62 8.34 7.58
C VAL A 97 14.27 7.22 6.76
N PRO A 98 14.39 6.00 7.30
CA PRO A 98 15.02 4.88 6.60
C PRO A 98 14.12 4.37 5.46
N GLY A 99 14.49 4.67 4.21
CA GLY A 99 13.75 4.25 3.01
C GLY A 99 13.48 2.75 2.94
N GLY A 100 14.46 1.92 3.30
CA GLY A 100 14.30 0.47 3.39
C GLY A 100 13.20 0.01 4.37
N SER A 101 13.03 0.70 5.50
CA SER A 101 11.93 0.40 6.44
C SER A 101 10.58 0.83 5.89
N VAL A 102 10.51 1.95 5.18
CA VAL A 102 9.28 2.38 4.50
C VAL A 102 8.90 1.37 3.42
N ALA A 103 9.85 0.94 2.60
CA ALA A 103 9.64 -0.07 1.58
C ALA A 103 9.15 -1.40 2.20
N ALA A 104 9.74 -1.84 3.32
CA ALA A 104 9.27 -3.03 4.05
C ALA A 104 7.84 -2.86 4.57
N GLY A 105 7.47 -1.68 5.07
CA GLY A 105 6.10 -1.36 5.47
C GLY A 105 5.11 -1.44 4.29
N VAL A 106 5.49 -0.94 3.11
CA VAL A 106 4.70 -1.04 1.87
C VAL A 106 4.52 -2.49 1.43
N GLN A 107 5.57 -3.32 1.52
CA GLN A 107 5.48 -4.75 1.22
C GLN A 107 4.53 -5.48 2.18
N LYS A 108 4.54 -5.17 3.47
CA LYS A 108 3.57 -5.73 4.43
C LYS A 108 2.14 -5.28 4.14
N MET A 109 1.93 -4.05 3.68
CA MET A 109 0.62 -3.59 3.21
C MET A 109 0.17 -4.34 1.97
N LYS A 110 1.08 -4.64 1.03
CA LYS A 110 0.79 -5.46 -0.15
C LYS A 110 0.26 -6.83 0.25
N ASP A 111 0.97 -7.52 1.15
CA ASP A 111 0.61 -8.87 1.58
C ASP A 111 -0.78 -8.87 2.25
N ALA A 112 -1.03 -7.93 3.16
CA ALA A 112 -2.32 -7.78 3.82
C ALA A 112 -3.45 -7.44 2.84
N ALA A 113 -3.21 -6.54 1.88
CA ALA A 113 -4.19 -6.16 0.86
C ALA A 113 -4.53 -7.34 -0.06
N ILE A 114 -3.52 -8.10 -0.52
CA ILE A 114 -3.72 -9.28 -1.38
C ILE A 114 -4.50 -10.36 -0.64
N GLN A 115 -4.23 -10.60 0.64
CA GLN A 115 -5.02 -11.53 1.45
C GLN A 115 -6.50 -11.16 1.50
N ILE A 116 -6.81 -9.88 1.72
CA ILE A 116 -8.19 -9.37 1.77
C ILE A 116 -8.88 -9.45 0.40
N VAL A 117 -8.15 -9.14 -0.67
CA VAL A 117 -8.68 -9.20 -2.04
C VAL A 117 -8.99 -10.64 -2.46
N ASN A 118 -8.16 -11.60 -2.05
CA ASN A 118 -8.33 -13.01 -2.39
C ASN A 118 -9.31 -13.76 -1.49
N ASP A 119 -9.86 -13.15 -0.44
CA ASP A 119 -10.85 -13.80 0.42
C ASP A 119 -12.15 -14.11 -0.38
N PRO A 120 -12.51 -15.39 -0.59
CA PRO A 120 -13.68 -15.76 -1.39
C PRO A 120 -15.02 -15.44 -0.70
N SER A 121 -15.01 -14.99 0.56
CA SER A 121 -16.20 -14.68 1.32
C SER A 121 -16.96 -13.50 0.71
N GLY A 122 -18.28 -13.65 0.50
CA GLY A 122 -19.16 -12.55 0.11
C GLY A 122 -18.98 -12.02 -1.32
N ILE A 123 -18.33 -12.76 -2.22
CA ILE A 123 -18.17 -12.41 -3.64
C ILE A 123 -18.48 -13.59 -4.56
N THR A 124 -18.85 -13.32 -5.81
CA THR A 124 -18.94 -14.36 -6.84
C THR A 124 -17.56 -14.95 -7.11
N GLN A 125 -17.43 -16.27 -7.01
CA GLN A 125 -16.16 -16.95 -7.28
C GLN A 125 -15.74 -16.79 -8.73
N GLY A 126 -14.46 -16.50 -8.96
CA GLY A 126 -13.89 -16.34 -10.29
C GLY A 126 -12.39 -16.04 -10.22
N ASP A 127 -11.74 -16.06 -11.39
CA ASP A 127 -10.32 -15.74 -11.49
C ASP A 127 -10.11 -14.21 -11.47
N CYS A 128 -9.38 -13.74 -10.46
CA CYS A 128 -8.95 -12.35 -10.29
C CYS A 128 -7.42 -12.20 -10.37
N SER A 129 -6.69 -13.22 -10.81
CA SER A 129 -5.22 -13.28 -10.79
C SER A 129 -4.55 -12.09 -11.49
N GLN A 130 -5.10 -11.64 -12.62
CA GLN A 130 -4.58 -10.47 -13.35
C GLN A 130 -4.70 -9.19 -12.53
N LEU A 131 -5.84 -8.95 -11.88
CA LEU A 131 -6.05 -7.77 -11.03
C LEU A 131 -5.20 -7.80 -9.76
N VAL A 132 -5.01 -8.99 -9.18
CA VAL A 132 -4.12 -9.17 -8.02
C VAL A 132 -2.66 -8.90 -8.41
N SER A 133 -2.23 -9.38 -9.58
CA SER A 133 -0.89 -9.12 -10.10
C SER A 133 -0.68 -7.63 -10.43
N GLU A 134 -1.70 -6.97 -10.97
CA GLU A 134 -1.67 -5.52 -11.24
C GLU A 134 -1.56 -4.71 -9.92
N LEU A 135 -2.39 -5.05 -8.93
CA LEU A 135 -2.35 -4.45 -7.59
C LEU A 135 -0.98 -4.62 -6.93
N ALA A 136 -0.42 -5.83 -6.96
CA ALA A 136 0.91 -6.12 -6.45
C ALA A 136 1.97 -5.22 -7.11
N GLY A 137 1.87 -5.03 -8.43
CA GLY A 137 2.75 -4.14 -9.19
C GLY A 137 2.73 -2.69 -8.71
N TYR A 138 1.57 -2.15 -8.34
CA TYR A 138 1.48 -0.80 -7.78
C TYR A 138 2.15 -0.67 -6.40
N PHE A 139 2.01 -1.69 -5.54
CA PHE A 139 2.74 -1.73 -4.26
C PHE A 139 4.25 -1.86 -4.46
N ASP A 140 4.69 -2.72 -5.39
CA ASP A 140 6.11 -2.93 -5.69
C ASP A 140 6.75 -1.66 -6.27
N ARG A 141 5.99 -0.92 -7.08
CA ARG A 141 6.37 0.40 -7.58
C ARG A 141 6.55 1.41 -6.45
N ALA A 142 5.59 1.49 -5.53
CA ALA A 142 5.68 2.37 -4.37
C ALA A 142 6.87 2.02 -3.46
N ALA A 143 7.10 0.73 -3.19
CA ALA A 143 8.24 0.27 -2.39
C ALA A 143 9.58 0.61 -3.07
N SER A 144 9.69 0.40 -4.38
CA SER A 144 10.90 0.69 -5.15
C SER A 144 11.19 2.19 -5.27
N ALA A 145 10.17 3.03 -5.19
CA ALA A 145 10.32 4.49 -5.25
C ALA A 145 10.92 5.08 -3.95
N VAL A 146 10.73 4.42 -2.80
CA VAL A 146 11.15 4.93 -1.48
C VAL A 146 12.32 4.19 -0.86
N ALA A 147 12.62 2.97 -1.34
CA ALA A 147 13.76 2.17 -0.90
C ALA A 147 15.10 2.92 -1.05
#